data_AF-A0A5C5XY51-F1
#
_entry.id   AF-A0A5C5XY51-F1
#
_cell.length_a   1.000
_cell.length_b   1.000
_cell.length_c   1.000
_cell.angle_alpha   90.00
_cell.angle_beta   90.00
_cell.angle_gamma   90.00
#
_symmetry.space_group_name_H-M   'P 1'
#
loop_
_entity.id
_entity.type
_entity.pdbx_description
1 polymer ?
#
loop_
_entity_poly.entity_id
_entity_poly.type
_entity_poly.pdbx_seq_one_letter_code
_entity_poly.pdbx_strand_id
1 'polypeptide(L)'
;MLMPAYALLGLLFLHPVHATEAEVEFNAKSGRLEVALRLDVLDAELIDKVASRISVPDAKPDPTAERDTDDEAVSLQTRRRLVYLARNFGVGAKPPRDAAGRYHWVGEEPDGAYVWWYFEIDVAGVASRPDDEGGQPSAAPNRLRCTLLRDHDSRYVHRVRLLGTSPPVTLQFDARNTVRTASW
;
A
#
# COMPACT_ATOMS: atom_id res chain seq x y z
N MET A 1 42.76 -5.48 -31.74
CA MET A 1 42.25 -4.80 -30.53
C MET A 1 40.72 -4.81 -30.58
N LEU A 2 40.09 -5.72 -29.86
CA LEU A 2 38.64 -5.99 -29.88
C LEU A 2 38.16 -6.01 -28.42
N MET A 3 38.18 -4.85 -27.74
CA MET A 3 37.66 -4.70 -26.38
C MET A 3 37.10 -3.28 -26.14
N PRO A 4 35.96 -2.93 -26.74
CA PRO A 4 35.05 -2.00 -26.06
C PRO A 4 33.59 -2.49 -25.97
N ALA A 5 33.20 -3.53 -26.71
CA ALA A 5 31.80 -3.96 -26.79
C ALA A 5 31.24 -4.56 -25.48
N TYR A 6 32.08 -5.23 -24.69
CA TYR A 6 31.64 -5.86 -23.42
C TYR A 6 31.39 -4.86 -22.29
N ALA A 7 32.00 -3.67 -22.33
CA ALA A 7 31.80 -2.64 -21.31
C ALA A 7 30.41 -1.97 -21.42
N LEU A 8 29.86 -1.87 -22.64
CA LEU A 8 28.53 -1.31 -22.87
C LEU A 8 27.41 -2.26 -22.44
N LEU A 9 27.63 -3.58 -22.56
CA LEU A 9 26.64 -4.59 -22.15
C LEU A 9 26.49 -4.65 -20.63
N GLY A 10 27.56 -4.38 -19.87
CA GLY A 10 27.52 -4.31 -18.40
C GLY A 10 26.67 -3.14 -17.86
N LEU A 11 26.52 -2.06 -18.63
CA LEU A 11 25.69 -0.90 -18.25
C LEU A 11 24.19 -1.14 -18.43
N LEU A 12 23.78 -2.12 -19.26
CA LEU A 12 22.37 -2.49 -19.44
C LEU A 12 21.82 -3.28 -18.24
N PHE A 13 22.67 -3.93 -17.46
CA PHE A 13 22.30 -4.64 -16.22
C PHE A 13 22.35 -3.74 -14.97
N LEU A 14 22.64 -2.44 -15.13
CA LEU A 14 22.76 -1.46 -14.06
C LEU A 14 21.46 -0.67 -13.80
N HIS A 15 20.29 -1.21 -14.15
CA HIS A 15 19.01 -0.60 -13.78
C HIS A 15 18.23 -1.40 -12.74
N PRO A 16 18.53 -1.21 -11.44
CA PRO A 16 17.57 -1.50 -10.40
C PRO A 16 17.21 -0.18 -9.70
N VAL A 17 16.32 0.61 -10.29
CA VAL A 17 15.52 1.51 -9.46
C VAL A 17 14.25 0.73 -9.15
N HIS A 18 14.34 -0.13 -8.14
CA HIS A 18 13.16 -0.79 -7.59
C HIS A 18 12.24 0.29 -7.04
N ALA A 19 11.20 0.60 -7.79
CA ALA A 19 10.28 1.68 -7.48
C ALA A 19 8.88 1.14 -7.38
N THR A 20 8.18 1.54 -6.32
CA THR A 20 6.73 1.38 -6.24
C THR A 20 6.09 2.73 -6.48
N GLU A 21 4.97 2.74 -7.16
CA GLU A 21 4.19 3.96 -7.40
C GLU A 21 2.83 3.77 -6.75
N ALA A 22 2.39 4.74 -5.97
CA ALA A 22 1.06 4.74 -5.39
C ALA A 22 0.35 6.03 -5.77
N GLU A 23 -0.90 5.91 -6.18
CA GLU A 23 -1.82 7.03 -6.29
C GLU A 23 -2.79 6.95 -5.12
N VAL A 24 -3.01 8.09 -4.47
CA VAL A 24 -3.80 8.14 -3.24
C VAL A 24 -4.75 9.30 -3.33
N GLU A 25 -6.00 9.08 -2.96
CA GLU A 25 -7.03 10.11 -2.86
C GLU A 25 -7.74 10.02 -1.51
N PHE A 26 -8.00 11.17 -0.88
CA PHE A 26 -8.84 11.20 0.31
C PHE A 26 -10.28 11.49 -0.07
N ASN A 27 -11.16 10.53 0.18
CA ASN A 27 -12.58 10.69 -0.06
C ASN A 27 -13.28 11.22 1.21
N ALA A 28 -13.58 12.52 1.21
CA ALA A 28 -14.20 13.19 2.35
C ALA A 28 -15.61 12.67 2.69
N LYS A 29 -16.32 12.03 1.74
CA LYS A 29 -17.67 11.49 1.98
C LYS A 29 -17.63 10.18 2.75
N SER A 30 -16.74 9.27 2.36
CA SER A 30 -16.56 7.97 3.03
C SER A 30 -15.62 8.05 4.22
N GLY A 31 -14.78 9.09 4.28
CA GLY A 31 -13.74 9.21 5.30
C GLY A 31 -12.55 8.28 5.08
N ARG A 32 -12.44 7.71 3.88
CA ARG A 32 -11.43 6.72 3.53
C ARG A 32 -10.37 7.31 2.64
N LEU A 33 -9.17 6.76 2.80
CA LEU A 33 -8.07 6.99 1.89
C LEU A 33 -8.06 5.87 0.85
N GLU A 34 -8.35 6.20 -0.39
CA GLU A 34 -8.35 5.27 -1.53
C GLU A 34 -6.93 5.18 -2.08
N VAL A 35 -6.43 3.97 -2.31
CA VAL A 35 -5.04 3.71 -2.70
C VAL A 35 -4.99 2.78 -3.90
N ALA A 36 -4.32 3.22 -4.96
CA ALA A 36 -3.89 2.39 -6.08
C ALA A 36 -2.37 2.23 -6.02
N LEU A 37 -1.88 1.03 -5.73
CA LEU A 37 -0.47 0.72 -5.56
C LEU A 37 0.03 -0.13 -6.73
N ARG A 38 0.92 0.42 -7.57
CA ARG A 38 1.64 -0.31 -8.61
C ARG A 38 2.92 -0.91 -8.08
N LEU A 39 3.07 -2.21 -8.31
CA LEU A 39 4.22 -3.02 -7.94
C LEU A 39 4.75 -3.75 -9.18
N ASP A 40 6.05 -4.00 -9.25
CA ASP A 40 6.58 -5.04 -10.14
C ASP A 40 6.02 -6.39 -9.70
N VAL A 41 5.77 -7.30 -10.64
CA VAL A 41 5.22 -8.64 -10.33
C VAL A 41 6.13 -9.39 -9.34
N LEU A 42 7.46 -9.27 -9.48
CA LEU A 42 8.41 -9.91 -8.57
C LEU A 42 8.36 -9.31 -7.16
N ASP A 43 8.08 -8.01 -7.07
CA ASP A 43 7.88 -7.32 -5.78
C ASP A 43 6.59 -7.78 -5.10
N ALA A 44 5.51 -7.96 -5.87
CA ALA A 44 4.25 -8.48 -5.36
C ALA A 44 4.39 -9.92 -4.85
N GLU A 45 5.07 -10.79 -5.59
CA GLU A 45 5.40 -12.16 -5.16
C GLU A 45 6.26 -12.17 -3.89
N LEU A 46 7.23 -11.26 -3.80
CA LEU A 46 8.05 -11.10 -2.60
C LEU A 46 7.20 -10.66 -1.40
N ILE A 47 6.27 -9.72 -1.58
CA ILE A 47 5.34 -9.31 -0.53
C ILE A 47 4.51 -10.51 -0.09
N ASP A 48 3.97 -11.30 -1.02
CA ASP A 48 3.19 -12.49 -0.69
C ASP A 48 4.01 -13.51 0.10
N LYS A 49 5.27 -13.71 -0.28
CA LYS A 49 6.21 -14.57 0.45
C LYS A 49 6.48 -14.05 1.86
N VAL A 50 6.67 -12.75 2.06
CA VAL A 50 6.87 -12.15 3.39
C VAL A 50 5.58 -12.25 4.21
N ALA A 51 4.44 -11.92 3.61
CA ALA A 51 3.13 -11.93 4.23
C ALA A 51 2.68 -13.33 4.64
N SER A 52 3.09 -14.37 3.91
CA SER A 52 2.84 -15.78 4.25
C SER A 52 3.39 -16.19 5.63
N ARG A 53 4.44 -15.48 6.10
CA ARG A 53 5.09 -15.71 7.41
C ARG A 53 4.42 -14.92 8.54
N ILE A 54 3.46 -14.06 8.21
CA ILE A 54 2.75 -13.26 9.20
C ILE A 54 1.58 -14.08 9.75
N SER A 55 1.55 -14.25 11.06
CA SER A 55 0.35 -14.74 11.75
C SER A 55 -0.77 -13.71 11.58
N VAL A 56 -1.86 -14.14 10.96
CA VAL A 56 -3.11 -13.37 10.93
C VAL A 56 -3.82 -13.68 12.25
N PRO A 57 -4.07 -12.69 13.12
CA PRO A 57 -4.91 -12.91 14.29
C PRO A 57 -6.25 -13.43 13.81
N ASP A 58 -6.78 -14.50 14.40
CA ASP A 58 -8.05 -15.11 14.01
C ASP A 58 -9.16 -14.05 14.02
N ALA A 59 -9.44 -13.46 12.85
CA ALA A 59 -10.69 -12.80 12.59
C ALA A 59 -11.72 -13.92 12.61
N LYS A 60 -12.55 -13.97 13.68
CA LYS A 60 -13.63 -14.95 13.81
C LYS A 60 -14.31 -15.08 12.45
N PRO A 61 -14.28 -16.26 11.81
CA PRO A 61 -14.97 -16.45 10.55
C PRO A 61 -16.46 -16.19 10.79
N ASP A 62 -17.05 -15.36 9.93
CA ASP A 62 -18.48 -15.12 9.96
C ASP A 62 -19.19 -16.45 9.68
N PRO A 63 -19.99 -16.99 10.62
CA PRO A 63 -20.58 -18.33 10.50
C PRO A 63 -21.64 -18.44 9.38
N THR A 64 -22.02 -17.33 8.73
CA THR A 64 -23.03 -17.30 7.66
C THR A 64 -22.49 -17.29 6.24
N ALA A 65 -21.17 -17.23 6.02
CA ALA A 65 -20.61 -17.32 4.67
C ALA A 65 -20.50 -18.79 4.23
N GLU A 66 -21.25 -19.18 3.20
CA GLU A 66 -21.09 -20.46 2.51
C GLU A 66 -19.65 -20.56 1.95
N ARG A 67 -18.96 -21.65 2.27
CA ARG A 67 -17.50 -21.79 2.06
C ARG A 67 -17.20 -22.57 0.80
N ASP A 68 -16.68 -21.90 -0.22
CA ASP A 68 -15.87 -22.51 -1.27
C ASP A 68 -14.38 -22.47 -0.87
N THR A 69 -13.70 -23.61 -0.96
CA THR A 69 -12.31 -23.77 -0.50
C THR A 69 -11.30 -22.94 -1.29
N ASP A 70 -11.61 -22.59 -2.54
CA ASP A 70 -10.76 -21.73 -3.38
C ASP A 70 -10.90 -20.24 -3.00
N ASP A 71 -12.11 -19.82 -2.61
CA ASP A 71 -12.36 -18.48 -2.07
C ASP A 71 -11.67 -18.27 -0.71
N GLU A 72 -11.55 -19.33 0.10
CA GLU A 72 -10.90 -19.23 1.41
C GLU A 72 -9.39 -18.96 1.30
N ALA A 73 -8.70 -19.59 0.34
CA ALA A 73 -7.27 -19.38 0.10
C ALA A 73 -6.96 -17.97 -0.43
N VAL A 74 -7.75 -17.49 -1.40
CA VAL A 74 -7.68 -16.11 -1.91
C VAL A 74 -7.99 -15.11 -0.80
N SER A 75 -8.94 -15.43 0.09
CA SER A 75 -9.24 -14.59 1.26
C SER A 75 -8.07 -14.53 2.25
N LEU A 76 -7.35 -15.64 2.48
CA LEU A 76 -6.23 -15.66 3.41
C LEU A 76 -5.01 -14.91 2.87
N GLN A 77 -4.70 -15.08 1.59
CA GLN A 77 -3.65 -14.31 0.93
C GLN A 77 -3.96 -12.82 0.99
N THR A 78 -5.19 -12.43 0.66
CA THR A 78 -5.67 -11.04 0.76
C THR A 78 -5.53 -10.51 2.19
N ARG A 79 -5.99 -11.25 3.20
CA ARG A 79 -5.83 -10.85 4.62
C ARG A 79 -4.37 -10.65 4.99
N ARG A 80 -3.47 -11.54 4.55
CA ARG A 80 -2.03 -11.42 4.79
C ARG A 80 -1.44 -10.19 4.13
N ARG A 81 -1.81 -9.90 2.87
CA ARG A 81 -1.44 -8.66 2.16
C ARG A 81 -1.90 -7.43 2.93
N LEU A 82 -3.15 -7.40 3.41
CA LEU A 82 -3.66 -6.31 4.23
C LEU A 82 -2.88 -6.12 5.53
N VAL A 83 -2.51 -7.20 6.23
CA VAL A 83 -1.66 -7.10 7.43
C VAL A 83 -0.27 -6.55 7.09
N TYR A 84 0.32 -6.98 5.98
CA TYR A 84 1.59 -6.44 5.51
C TYR A 84 1.48 -4.95 5.16
N LEU A 85 0.46 -4.56 4.40
CA LEU A 85 0.18 -3.16 4.06
C LEU A 85 -0.04 -2.33 5.33
N ALA A 86 -0.83 -2.82 6.29
CA ALA A 86 -1.10 -2.13 7.54
C ALA A 86 0.16 -1.82 8.37
N ARG A 87 1.20 -2.67 8.25
CA ARG A 87 2.50 -2.44 8.88
C ARG A 87 3.34 -1.44 8.09
N ASN A 88 3.34 -1.54 6.77
CA ASN A 88 4.35 -0.92 5.92
C ASN A 88 3.89 0.32 5.15
N PHE A 89 2.61 0.46 4.88
CA PHE A 89 1.98 1.61 4.25
C PHE A 89 0.91 2.17 5.21
N GLY A 90 0.54 3.44 5.12
CA GLY A 90 -0.61 3.96 5.86
C GLY A 90 -0.53 5.40 6.31
N VAL A 91 -1.48 5.80 7.14
CA VAL A 91 -1.59 7.16 7.69
C VAL A 91 -0.85 7.28 9.02
N GLY A 92 -0.26 8.46 9.27
CA GLY A 92 0.40 8.80 10.53
C GLY A 92 1.82 8.27 10.66
N ALA A 93 2.43 8.47 11.83
CA ALA A 93 3.85 8.15 12.04
C ALA A 93 4.15 6.67 12.35
N LYS A 94 3.16 5.94 12.88
CA LYS A 94 3.30 4.54 13.32
C LYS A 94 2.04 3.75 13.01
N PRO A 95 2.14 2.43 12.72
CA PRO A 95 0.96 1.60 12.54
C PRO A 95 0.16 1.55 13.86
N PRO A 96 -1.17 1.76 13.84
CA PRO A 96 -2.00 1.56 15.01
C PRO A 96 -2.01 0.08 15.46
N ARG A 97 -2.35 -0.19 16.73
CA ARG A 97 -2.32 -1.57 17.28
C ARG A 97 -3.29 -2.51 16.55
N ASP A 98 -4.38 -1.97 16.03
CA ASP A 98 -5.47 -2.61 15.29
C ASP A 98 -5.38 -2.34 13.77
N ALA A 99 -4.21 -1.96 13.25
CA ALA A 99 -4.08 -1.40 11.91
C ALA A 99 -4.71 -2.25 10.79
N ALA A 100 -4.60 -3.57 10.85
CA ALA A 100 -5.14 -4.45 9.81
C ALA A 100 -6.67 -4.34 9.65
N GLY A 101 -7.41 -4.08 10.72
CA GLY A 101 -8.87 -3.94 10.68
C GLY A 101 -9.37 -2.66 10.03
N ARG A 102 -8.46 -1.74 9.66
CA ARG A 102 -8.76 -0.47 8.98
C ARG A 102 -8.51 -0.52 7.48
N TYR A 103 -7.99 -1.63 6.96
CA TYR A 103 -7.67 -1.77 5.55
C TYR A 103 -8.72 -2.64 4.90
N HIS A 104 -9.21 -2.19 3.75
CA HIS A 104 -10.20 -2.90 2.97
C HIS A 104 -9.62 -3.19 1.61
N TRP A 105 -9.56 -4.46 1.23
CA TRP A 105 -9.13 -4.82 -0.12
C TRP A 105 -10.25 -4.54 -1.11
N VAL A 106 -9.92 -3.90 -2.23
CA VAL A 106 -10.86 -3.60 -3.30
C VAL A 106 -10.64 -4.55 -4.48
N GLY A 107 -9.38 -4.77 -4.87
CA GLY A 107 -9.07 -5.66 -5.98
C GLY A 107 -7.62 -5.61 -6.41
N GLU A 108 -7.30 -6.35 -7.46
CA GLU A 108 -6.03 -6.28 -8.16
C GLU A 108 -6.24 -6.31 -9.68
N GLU A 109 -5.30 -5.71 -10.41
CA GLU A 109 -5.31 -5.67 -11.87
C GLU A 109 -3.89 -5.87 -12.41
N PRO A 110 -3.65 -6.91 -13.23
CA PRO A 110 -2.35 -7.14 -13.87
C PRO A 110 -2.12 -6.12 -15.00
N ASP A 111 -0.91 -5.56 -15.07
CA ASP A 111 -0.47 -4.57 -16.07
C ASP A 111 0.94 -4.90 -16.58
N GLY A 112 1.03 -5.92 -17.44
CA GLY A 112 2.29 -6.37 -18.03
C GLY A 112 3.28 -6.89 -16.98
N ALA A 113 4.39 -6.17 -16.78
CA ALA A 113 5.40 -6.49 -15.76
C ALA A 113 5.01 -5.96 -14.36
N TYR A 114 3.85 -5.32 -14.24
CA TYR A 114 3.35 -4.73 -13.02
C TYR A 114 2.02 -5.34 -12.61
N VAL A 115 1.63 -5.08 -11.36
CA VAL A 115 0.30 -5.32 -10.84
C VAL A 115 -0.15 -4.10 -10.04
N TRP A 116 -1.41 -3.72 -10.21
CA TRP A 116 -2.07 -2.72 -9.39
C TRP A 116 -2.82 -3.41 -8.27
N TRP A 117 -2.58 -2.95 -7.04
CA TRP A 117 -3.35 -3.33 -5.86
C TRP A 117 -4.22 -2.16 -5.43
N TYR A 118 -5.51 -2.40 -5.32
CA TYR A 118 -6.50 -1.42 -4.91
C TYR A 118 -6.98 -1.73 -3.51
N PHE A 119 -6.85 -0.77 -2.60
CA PHE A 119 -7.32 -0.90 -1.22
C PHE A 119 -7.67 0.46 -0.62
N GLU A 120 -8.46 0.42 0.45
CA GLU A 120 -8.88 1.61 1.19
C GLU A 120 -8.37 1.55 2.63
N ILE A 121 -8.13 2.71 3.23
CA ILE A 121 -7.70 2.84 4.63
C ILE A 121 -8.68 3.75 5.38
N ASP A 122 -9.27 3.23 6.46
CA ASP A 122 -10.05 4.06 7.38
C ASP A 122 -9.11 5.01 8.14
N VAL A 123 -9.36 6.31 8.00
CA VAL A 123 -8.62 7.34 8.72
C VAL A 123 -9.29 7.51 10.09
N ALA A 124 -8.75 6.89 11.15
CA ALA A 124 -9.35 7.00 12.49
C ALA A 124 -9.39 8.45 13.00
N GLY A 125 -10.51 8.82 13.61
CA GLY A 125 -10.94 10.21 13.81
C GLY A 125 -12.08 10.62 12.86
N VAL A 126 -12.41 9.76 11.89
CA VAL A 126 -13.39 9.99 10.82
C VAL A 126 -14.48 8.91 10.79
N ALA A 127 -14.56 8.04 11.81
CA ALA A 127 -15.73 7.19 11.95
C ALA A 127 -16.93 8.08 12.31
N SER A 128 -17.69 8.46 11.29
CA SER A 128 -19.04 8.98 11.41
C SER A 128 -19.83 8.06 12.33
N ARG A 129 -20.10 8.54 13.54
CA ARG A 129 -21.30 8.08 14.25
C ARG A 129 -22.49 8.52 13.38
N PRO A 130 -23.49 7.66 13.12
CA PRO A 130 -24.62 8.02 12.29
C PRO A 130 -25.47 9.19 12.81
N ASP A 131 -25.26 9.63 14.06
CA ASP A 131 -26.15 10.54 14.79
C ASP A 131 -25.62 11.97 14.97
N ASP A 132 -24.46 12.34 14.43
CA ASP A 132 -23.96 13.72 14.54
C ASP A 132 -24.50 14.59 13.40
N GLU A 133 -25.73 15.11 13.56
CA GLU A 133 -26.40 16.11 12.71
C GLU A 133 -25.66 17.48 12.63
N GLY A 134 -24.41 17.55 13.08
CA GLY A 134 -23.54 18.74 13.02
C GLY A 134 -22.16 18.47 12.44
N GLY A 135 -22.01 17.41 11.64
CA GLY A 135 -20.73 16.86 11.14
C GLY A 135 -19.72 17.90 10.65
N GLN A 136 -18.71 18.16 11.48
CA GLN A 136 -17.54 18.91 11.09
C GLN A 136 -16.81 18.14 9.96
N PRO A 137 -16.42 18.80 8.85
CA PRO A 137 -15.81 18.11 7.73
C PRO A 137 -14.56 17.37 8.19
N SER A 138 -14.52 16.08 7.85
CA SER A 138 -13.40 15.22 8.15
C SER A 138 -12.09 15.82 7.66
N ALA A 139 -11.15 16.03 8.60
CA ALA A 139 -9.85 16.57 8.25
C ALA A 139 -9.03 15.49 7.53
N ALA A 140 -8.64 15.78 6.29
CA ALA A 140 -7.80 14.91 5.49
C ALA A 140 -6.47 14.58 6.23
N PRO A 141 -5.93 13.36 6.06
CA PRO A 141 -4.77 12.91 6.82
C PRO A 141 -3.52 13.70 6.47
N ASN A 142 -2.93 14.43 7.42
CA ASN A 142 -1.77 15.28 7.13
C ASN A 142 -0.41 14.55 7.07
N ARG A 143 -0.38 13.22 7.23
CA ARG A 143 0.85 12.42 7.23
C ARG A 143 0.64 11.04 6.62
N LEU A 144 1.57 10.64 5.76
CA LEU A 144 1.65 9.31 5.18
C LEU A 144 2.94 8.60 5.60
N ARG A 145 2.84 7.29 5.79
CA ARG A 145 3.94 6.36 6.04
C ARG A 145 4.07 5.41 4.87
N CYS A 146 5.31 5.20 4.41
CA CYS A 146 5.64 4.15 3.46
C CYS A 146 7.01 3.55 3.78
N THR A 147 7.04 2.23 3.90
CA THR A 147 8.20 1.37 4.23
C THR A 147 8.10 0.03 3.52
N LEU A 148 7.35 -0.02 2.42
CA LEU A 148 7.20 -1.24 1.61
C LEU A 148 8.58 -1.77 1.23
N LEU A 149 8.79 -3.08 1.31
CA LEU A 149 10.00 -3.74 0.80
C LEU A 149 11.32 -3.27 1.42
N ARG A 150 11.27 -2.46 2.50
CA ARG A 150 12.44 -1.90 3.18
C ARG A 150 13.39 -2.98 3.69
N ASP A 151 12.85 -4.09 4.16
CA ASP A 151 13.62 -5.21 4.69
C ASP A 151 14.33 -6.01 3.58
N HIS A 152 13.97 -5.78 2.30
CA HIS A 152 14.55 -6.46 1.16
C HIS A 152 15.72 -5.70 0.54
N ASP A 153 15.49 -4.45 0.11
CA ASP A 153 16.56 -3.57 -0.37
C ASP A 153 16.35 -2.15 0.18
N SER A 154 17.40 -1.60 0.79
CA SER A 154 17.39 -0.22 1.27
C SER A 154 17.33 0.84 0.16
N ARG A 155 17.48 0.43 -1.10
CA ARG A 155 17.49 1.32 -2.28
C ARG A 155 16.13 1.49 -2.92
N TYR A 156 15.06 0.86 -2.39
CA TYR A 156 13.72 1.10 -2.90
C TYR A 156 13.35 2.57 -2.79
N VAL A 157 12.71 3.08 -3.85
CA VAL A 157 12.13 4.41 -3.88
C VAL A 157 10.62 4.26 -4.02
N HIS A 158 9.86 4.77 -3.06
CA HIS A 158 8.40 4.76 -3.16
C HIS A 158 7.93 6.16 -3.52
N ARG A 159 7.17 6.26 -4.62
CA ARG A 159 6.53 7.51 -5.03
C ARG A 159 5.06 7.41 -4.70
N VAL A 160 4.56 8.39 -3.96
CA VAL A 160 3.14 8.49 -3.60
C VAL A 160 2.60 9.79 -4.17
N ARG A 161 1.70 9.70 -5.13
CA ARG A 161 1.02 10.84 -5.75
C ARG A 161 -0.28 11.11 -5.01
N LEU A 162 -0.42 12.32 -4.49
CA LEU A 162 -1.64 12.80 -3.85
C LEU A 162 -2.57 13.36 -4.92
N LEU A 163 -3.68 12.68 -5.15
CA LEU A 163 -4.77 13.12 -5.99
C LEU A 163 -5.65 14.12 -5.23
N GLY A 164 -6.43 14.92 -5.94
CA GLY A 164 -7.25 16.00 -5.36
C GLY A 164 -6.50 17.34 -5.16
N THR A 165 -5.17 17.32 -5.20
CA THR A 165 -4.35 18.55 -5.19
C THR A 165 -4.20 19.16 -6.58
N SER A 166 -4.16 20.50 -6.67
CA SER A 166 -3.86 21.22 -7.92
C SER A 166 -2.71 22.21 -7.70
N PRO A 167 -1.50 21.95 -8.22
CA PRO A 167 -1.11 20.77 -9.01
C PRO A 167 -0.98 19.49 -8.17
N PRO A 168 -1.01 18.28 -8.78
CA PRO A 168 -0.75 17.02 -8.09
C PRO A 168 0.59 17.02 -7.36
N VAL A 169 0.58 16.65 -6.07
CA VAL A 169 1.78 16.57 -5.23
C VAL A 169 2.33 15.13 -5.24
N THR A 170 3.63 14.97 -5.50
CA THR A 170 4.32 13.68 -5.38
C THR A 170 5.24 13.68 -4.17
N LEU A 171 5.01 12.74 -3.25
CA LEU A 171 5.86 12.46 -2.11
C LEU A 171 6.82 11.33 -2.47
N GLN A 172 8.11 11.51 -2.17
CA GLN A 172 9.11 10.46 -2.31
C GLN A 172 9.57 9.95 -0.94
N PHE A 173 9.55 8.63 -0.78
CA PHE A 173 10.03 7.89 0.39
C PHE A 173 11.25 7.06 -0.01
N ASP A 174 12.24 7.02 0.88
CA ASP A 174 13.40 6.14 0.81
C ASP A 174 13.51 5.37 2.13
N ALA A 175 14.49 4.47 2.24
CA ALA A 175 14.67 3.66 3.46
C ALA A 175 14.95 4.46 4.76
N ARG A 176 15.30 5.75 4.66
CA ARG A 176 15.58 6.64 5.80
C ARG A 176 14.39 7.54 6.13
N ASN A 177 13.57 7.88 5.13
CA ASN A 177 12.42 8.73 5.29
C ASN A 177 11.11 7.97 5.08
N THR A 178 10.61 7.43 6.19
CA THR A 178 9.44 6.55 6.21
C THR A 178 8.11 7.27 6.40
N VAL A 179 8.13 8.56 6.75
CA VAL A 179 6.94 9.38 7.00
C VAL A 179 7.10 10.73 6.30
N ARG A 180 6.04 11.23 5.66
CA ARG A 180 6.00 12.54 5.01
C ARG A 180 4.71 13.27 5.38
N THR A 181 4.77 14.60 5.42
CA THR A 181 3.57 15.45 5.46
C THR A 181 2.83 15.31 4.15
N ALA A 182 1.51 15.16 4.22
CA ALA A 182 0.61 15.16 3.08
C ALA A 182 -0.32 16.37 3.19
N SER A 183 -0.54 17.04 2.06
CA SER A 183 -1.47 18.16 1.92
C SER A 183 -2.36 17.81 0.75
N TRP A 184 -3.68 17.85 0.98
CA TRP A 184 -4.73 17.39 0.07
C TRP A 184 -5.47 18.59 -0.50
#